data_AF-A0A357NFP7-F1
#
_entry.id   AF-A0A357NFP7-F1
#
_cell.length_a   1.000
_cell.length_b   1.000
_cell.length_c   1.000
_cell.angle_alpha   90.00
_cell.angle_beta   90.00
_cell.angle_gamma   90.00
#
_symmetry.space_group_name_H-M   'P 1'
#
loop_
_entity.id
_entity.type
_entity.pdbx_description
1 polymer ?
#
loop_
_entity_poly.entity_id
_entity_poly.type
_entity_poly.pdbx_seq_one_letter_code
_entity_poly.pdbx_strand_id
1 'polypeptide(L)'
;MDWYGRPYDRQLRNTNKLLWMFAGADGVKTGTTREAGQCLVSSATRGDDQQIIAVVLHSGNRWADSTTLLQYGFDNFKLFRHAARDTVLQSLQVTHGMQECVDAVVAEDVSFVVPAAQADSLQIT
;
A
#
# COMPACT_ATOMS: atom_id res chain seq x y z
N MET A 1 -22.49 -1.41 19.93
CA MET A 1 -23.05 -2.18 18.81
C MET A 1 -23.50 -3.50 19.40
N ASP A 2 -24.82 -3.70 19.46
CA ASP A 2 -25.42 -4.80 20.20
C ASP A 2 -25.36 -6.08 19.37
N TRP A 3 -24.51 -7.00 19.81
CA TRP A 3 -24.51 -8.37 19.31
C TRP A 3 -25.71 -9.10 19.92
N TYR A 4 -26.59 -9.67 19.08
CA TYR A 4 -27.91 -10.18 19.45
C TYR A 4 -27.96 -10.96 20.79
N GLY A 5 -28.69 -10.41 21.76
CA GLY A 5 -29.37 -11.19 22.82
C GLY A 5 -28.58 -11.56 24.07
N ARG A 6 -27.42 -10.95 24.36
CA ARG A 6 -26.72 -11.19 25.64
C ARG A 6 -26.33 -9.89 26.36
N PRO A 7 -26.59 -9.77 27.69
CA PRO A 7 -26.25 -8.59 28.48
C PRO A 7 -24.76 -8.60 28.81
N TYR A 8 -23.91 -8.24 27.86
CA TYR A 8 -22.49 -8.00 28.13
C TYR A 8 -22.19 -6.53 28.05
N ASP A 9 -21.79 -5.94 29.18
CA ASP A 9 -21.18 -4.61 29.24
C ASP A 9 -19.67 -4.70 28.93
N ARG A 10 -19.32 -5.17 27.72
CA ARG A 10 -17.91 -5.30 27.31
C ARG A 10 -17.62 -4.47 26.07
N GLN A 11 -16.77 -3.47 26.25
CA GLN A 11 -16.18 -2.72 25.15
C GLN A 11 -14.94 -3.47 24.61
N LEU A 12 -15.01 -3.88 23.35
CA LEU A 12 -13.84 -4.38 22.62
C LEU A 12 -13.19 -3.19 21.91
N ARG A 13 -11.88 -3.05 22.10
CA ARG A 13 -11.07 -2.03 21.42
C ARG A 13 -10.08 -2.71 20.51
N ASN A 14 -9.83 -2.10 19.36
CA ASN A 14 -8.79 -2.58 18.47
C ASN A 14 -7.44 -2.52 19.22
N THR A 15 -6.73 -3.64 19.21
CA THR A 15 -5.41 -3.73 19.87
C THR A 15 -4.29 -3.08 19.06
N ASN A 16 -4.50 -2.80 17.76
CA ASN A 16 -3.52 -2.14 16.93
C ASN A 16 -3.44 -0.65 17.29
N LYS A 17 -2.39 -0.27 18.03
CA LYS A 17 -2.21 1.11 18.49
C LYS A 17 -1.89 2.09 17.35
N LEU A 18 -1.35 1.62 16.22
CA LEU A 18 -0.96 2.51 15.12
C LEU A 18 -2.14 3.30 14.55
N LEU A 19 -3.37 2.77 14.64
CA LEU A 19 -4.59 3.47 14.23
C LEU A 19 -4.78 4.84 14.90
N TRP A 20 -4.14 5.05 16.05
CA TRP A 20 -4.18 6.35 16.76
C TRP A 20 -2.81 7.01 16.89
N MET A 21 -1.72 6.25 16.70
CA MET A 21 -0.36 6.74 16.90
C MET A 21 0.33 7.18 15.60
N PHE A 22 -0.12 6.69 14.45
CA PHE A 22 0.55 6.90 13.17
C PHE A 22 -0.41 7.48 12.13
N ALA A 23 -0.12 8.68 11.64
CA ALA A 23 -0.94 9.35 10.64
C ALA A 23 -1.00 8.53 9.34
N GLY A 24 -2.21 8.29 8.86
CA GLY A 24 -2.48 7.47 7.67
C GLY A 24 -2.61 5.97 7.97
N ALA A 25 -2.42 5.51 9.22
CA ALA A 25 -2.57 4.10 9.55
C ALA A 25 -4.02 3.61 9.39
N ASP A 26 -4.18 2.52 8.65
CA ASP A 26 -5.48 1.94 8.29
C ASP A 26 -5.58 0.44 8.64
N GLY A 27 -4.51 -0.17 9.17
CA GLY A 27 -4.51 -1.58 9.53
C GLY A 27 -3.21 -2.09 10.14
N VAL A 28 -3.02 -3.41 10.34
CA VAL A 28 -3.92 -4.51 9.95
C VAL A 28 -4.20 -5.43 11.14
N LYS A 29 -3.18 -6.09 11.70
CA LYS A 29 -3.40 -7.11 12.74
C LYS A 29 -2.22 -7.26 13.69
N THR A 30 -2.55 -7.38 14.97
CA THR A 30 -1.65 -7.74 16.07
C THR A 30 -1.64 -9.26 16.31
N GLY A 31 -0.50 -9.85 16.66
CA GLY A 31 -0.41 -11.24 17.12
C GLY A 31 0.52 -11.39 18.32
N THR A 32 0.16 -12.22 19.30
CA THR A 32 1.02 -12.49 20.46
C THR A 32 0.81 -13.92 20.96
N THR A 33 1.89 -14.68 21.07
CA THR A 33 1.96 -15.91 21.88
C THR A 33 3.28 -15.92 22.64
N ARG A 34 3.46 -16.88 23.56
CA ARG A 34 4.72 -17.02 24.30
C ARG A 34 5.89 -17.34 23.35
N GLU A 35 5.64 -18.17 22.36
CA GLU A 35 6.64 -18.67 21.40
C GLU A 35 6.92 -17.66 20.28
N ALA A 36 5.88 -16.98 19.77
CA ALA A 36 6.01 -16.04 18.65
C ALA A 36 6.48 -14.64 19.07
N GLY A 37 6.40 -14.32 20.37
CA GLY A 37 6.65 -12.96 20.86
C GLY A 37 5.60 -11.98 20.33
N GLN A 38 6.02 -10.73 20.08
CA GLN A 38 5.14 -9.65 19.66
C GLN A 38 5.20 -9.44 18.13
N CYS A 39 4.09 -9.66 17.43
CA CYS A 39 4.02 -9.53 15.95
C CYS A 39 3.01 -8.47 15.48
N LEU A 40 3.30 -7.71 14.44
CA LEU A 40 2.37 -6.73 13.87
C LEU A 40 2.49 -6.72 12.34
N VAL A 41 1.34 -6.84 11.68
CA VAL A 41 1.16 -6.39 10.30
C VAL A 41 0.46 -5.05 10.38
N SER A 42 1.13 -4.01 9.90
CA SER A 42 0.63 -2.64 9.88
C SER A 42 0.55 -2.12 8.46
N SER A 43 -0.45 -1.30 8.17
CA SER A 43 -0.61 -0.61 6.90
C SER A 43 -0.87 0.86 7.17
N ALA A 44 -0.35 1.71 6.30
CA ALA A 44 -0.68 3.12 6.25
C ALA A 44 -0.72 3.61 4.80
N THR A 45 -1.57 4.59 4.55
CA THR A 45 -1.73 5.24 3.24
C THR A 45 -1.47 6.74 3.37
N ARG A 46 -0.64 7.31 2.48
CA ARG A 46 -0.31 8.75 2.43
C ARG A 46 -0.17 9.24 0.99
N GLY A 47 -0.25 10.55 0.79
CA GLY A 47 -0.04 11.19 -0.51
C GLY A 47 -1.08 10.76 -1.54
N ASP A 48 -0.64 10.52 -2.77
CA ASP A 48 -1.47 10.07 -3.91
C ASP A 48 -1.77 8.55 -3.82
N ASP A 49 -2.40 8.14 -2.72
CA ASP A 49 -2.79 6.75 -2.41
C ASP A 49 -1.64 5.74 -2.32
N GLN A 50 -0.43 6.20 -1.97
CA GLN A 50 0.67 5.26 -1.70
C GLN A 50 0.40 4.54 -0.39
N GLN A 51 0.11 3.25 -0.49
CA GLN A 51 -0.06 2.35 0.66
C GLN A 51 1.22 1.55 0.91
N ILE A 52 1.66 1.53 2.17
CA ILE A 52 2.81 0.74 2.62
C ILE A 52 2.37 -0.23 3.70
N ILE A 53 2.75 -1.49 3.53
CA ILE A 53 2.56 -2.54 4.52
C ILE A 53 3.92 -2.85 5.17
N ALA A 54 3.97 -2.78 6.50
CA ALA A 54 5.11 -3.19 7.30
C ALA A 54 4.75 -4.41 8.15
N VAL A 55 5.64 -5.41 8.16
CA VAL A 55 5.48 -6.64 8.92
C VAL A 55 6.66 -6.78 9.88
N VAL A 56 6.37 -6.85 11.18
CA VAL A 56 7.36 -7.11 12.23
C VAL A 56 6.97 -8.37 13.00
N LEU A 57 7.93 -9.26 13.21
CA LEU A 57 7.76 -10.55 13.87
C LEU A 57 8.71 -10.63 15.07
N HIS A 58 8.26 -11.23 16.18
CA HIS A 58 9.05 -11.37 17.41
C HIS A 58 9.76 -10.06 17.83
N SER A 59 9.07 -8.93 17.72
CA SER A 59 9.66 -7.63 18.02
C SER A 59 9.70 -7.37 19.54
N GLY A 60 10.76 -6.72 20.02
CA GLY A 60 10.80 -6.21 21.39
C GLY A 60 9.85 -5.02 21.61
N ASN A 61 9.59 -4.26 20.54
CA ASN A 61 8.67 -3.12 20.54
C ASN A 61 8.00 -2.98 19.16
N ARG A 62 6.98 -3.81 18.90
CA ARG A 62 6.31 -3.87 17.59
C ARG A 62 5.77 -2.52 17.10
N TRP A 63 5.46 -1.60 18.01
CA TRP A 63 4.90 -0.29 17.67
C TRP A 63 5.97 0.66 17.12
N ALA A 64 7.13 0.70 17.79
CA ALA A 64 8.26 1.50 17.34
C ALA A 64 8.81 0.94 16.02
N ASP A 65 9.03 -0.38 15.94
CA ASP A 65 9.62 -1.00 14.75
C ASP A 65 8.74 -0.82 13.51
N SER A 66 7.42 -1.07 13.62
CA SER A 66 6.49 -0.81 12.51
C SER A 66 6.44 0.67 12.13
N THR A 67 6.45 1.58 13.11
CA THR A 67 6.46 3.03 12.84
C THR A 67 7.72 3.43 12.06
N THR A 68 8.89 2.93 12.47
CA THR A 68 10.16 3.18 11.77
C THR A 68 10.13 2.63 10.35
N LEU A 69 9.65 1.41 10.13
CA LEU A 69 9.56 0.82 8.79
C LEU A 69 8.59 1.57 7.88
N LEU A 70 7.41 1.93 8.38
CA LEU A 70 6.44 2.70 7.61
C LEU A 70 7.01 4.07 7.24
N GLN A 71 7.60 4.78 8.21
CA GLN A 71 8.20 6.08 7.98
C GLN A 71 9.34 6.00 6.96
N TYR A 72 10.23 5.02 7.10
CA TYR A 72 11.29 4.77 6.14
C TYR A 72 10.74 4.56 4.73
N GLY A 73 9.68 3.75 4.59
CA GLY A 73 9.03 3.51 3.30
C GLY A 73 8.52 4.79 2.64
N PHE A 74 7.85 5.66 3.40
CA PHE A 74 7.34 6.93 2.89
C PHE A 74 8.44 7.95 2.59
N ASP A 75 9.51 7.98 3.38
CA ASP A 75 10.59 8.96 3.20
C ASP A 75 11.49 8.60 2.00
N ASN A 76 11.63 7.31 1.69
CA ASN A 76 12.62 6.82 0.73
C ASN A 76 12.02 6.31 -0.57
N PHE A 77 10.71 6.11 -0.66
CA PHE A 77 10.06 5.57 -1.84
C PHE A 77 8.80 6.34 -2.22
N LYS A 78 8.58 6.51 -3.52
CA LYS A 78 7.36 7.11 -4.06
C LYS A 78 6.67 6.14 -5.02
N LEU A 79 5.34 6.12 -4.97
CA LEU A 79 4.51 5.48 -5.98
C LEU A 79 4.43 6.39 -7.21
N PHE A 80 5.01 5.95 -8.33
CA PHE A 80 4.97 6.62 -9.61
C PHE A 80 3.91 5.97 -10.51
N ARG A 81 2.85 6.72 -10.85
CA ARG A 81 1.80 6.26 -11.79
C ARG A 81 2.27 6.57 -13.21
N HIS A 82 2.66 5.53 -13.95
CA HIS A 82 3.28 5.69 -15.26
C HIS A 82 2.28 5.85 -16.39
N ALA A 83 1.23 5.03 -16.41
CA ALA A 83 0.18 5.13 -17.42
C ALA A 83 -1.13 4.56 -16.89
N ALA A 84 -2.25 5.18 -17.26
CA ALA A 84 -3.58 4.68 -16.95
C ALA A 84 -4.02 3.66 -18.01
N ARG A 85 -4.96 2.80 -17.64
CA ARG A 85 -5.66 1.94 -18.58
C ARG A 85 -6.22 2.74 -19.76
N ASP A 86 -6.18 2.13 -20.94
CA ASP A 86 -6.66 2.67 -22.21
C ASP A 86 -5.86 3.88 -22.74
N THR A 87 -4.79 4.31 -22.06
CA THR A 87 -3.82 5.25 -22.64
C THR A 87 -3.18 4.64 -23.88
N VAL A 88 -3.24 5.35 -25.01
CA VAL A 88 -2.57 4.97 -26.26
C VAL A 88 -1.08 5.27 -26.13
N LEU A 89 -0.24 4.23 -26.17
CA LEU A 89 1.22 4.38 -26.16
C LEU A 89 1.77 4.69 -27.55
N GLN A 90 1.26 3.98 -28.55
CA GLN A 90 1.75 4.10 -29.92
C GLN A 90 0.72 3.55 -30.92
N SER A 91 0.54 4.22 -32.04
CA SER A 91 -0.15 3.64 -33.21
C SER A 91 0.85 2.86 -34.06
N LEU A 92 0.60 1.56 -34.24
CA LEU A 92 1.46 0.65 -34.99
C LEU A 92 0.87 0.41 -36.38
N GLN A 93 1.69 0.55 -37.41
CA GLN A 93 1.27 0.19 -38.77
C GLN A 93 1.16 -1.32 -38.92
N VAL A 94 0.06 -1.76 -39.54
CA VAL A 94 -0.21 -3.17 -39.81
C VAL A 94 -0.20 -3.39 -41.32
N THR A 95 0.80 -4.12 -41.81
CA THR A 95 0.85 -4.50 -43.22
C THR A 95 -0.15 -5.62 -43.50
N HIS A 96 -0.89 -5.51 -44.61
CA HIS A 96 -1.94 -6.46 -45.02
C HIS A 96 -3.09 -6.64 -44.00
N GLY A 97 -3.24 -5.71 -43.06
CA GLY A 97 -4.37 -5.69 -42.13
C GLY A 97 -5.65 -5.18 -42.80
N MET A 98 -6.79 -5.44 -42.16
CA MET A 98 -8.06 -4.77 -42.53
C MET A 98 -8.05 -3.28 -42.20
N GLN A 99 -7.18 -2.87 -41.27
CA GLN A 99 -6.89 -1.50 -40.88
C GLN A 99 -5.39 -1.25 -41.06
N GLU A 100 -5.02 -0.05 -41.51
CA GLU A 100 -3.62 0.32 -41.75
C GLU A 100 -2.83 0.56 -40.46
N CYS A 101 -3.53 0.96 -39.39
CA CYS A 101 -2.95 1.20 -38.07
C CYS A 101 -3.81 0.58 -36.98
N VAL A 102 -3.17 0.14 -35.90
CA VAL A 102 -3.82 -0.26 -34.64
C VAL A 102 -3.14 0.43 -33.47
N ASP A 103 -3.92 0.86 -32.49
CA ASP A 103 -3.39 1.52 -31.29
C ASP A 103 -2.93 0.47 -30.27
N ALA A 104 -1.66 0.55 -29.88
CA ALA A 104 -1.15 -0.15 -28.71
C ALA A 104 -1.55 0.65 -27.46
N VAL A 105 -2.48 0.09 -26.70
CA VAL A 105 -3.00 0.69 -25.47
C VAL A 105 -2.52 -0.04 -24.23
N VAL A 106 -2.49 0.69 -23.13
CA VAL A 106 -2.23 0.15 -21.80
C VAL A 106 -3.42 -0.69 -21.33
N ALA A 107 -3.20 -1.98 -21.06
CA ALA A 107 -4.28 -2.90 -20.71
C ALA A 107 -4.84 -2.69 -19.29
N GLU A 108 -4.02 -2.17 -18.38
CA GLU A 108 -4.31 -1.91 -16.96
C GLU A 108 -3.41 -0.80 -16.40
N ASP A 109 -3.81 -0.13 -15.33
CA ASP A 109 -3.01 0.93 -14.73
C ASP A 109 -1.60 0.44 -14.36
N VAL A 110 -0.57 1.11 -14.87
CA VAL A 110 0.84 0.77 -14.62
C VAL A 110 1.40 1.75 -13.60
N SER A 111 1.89 1.22 -12.50
CA SER A 111 2.58 2.00 -11.46
C SER A 111 3.83 1.29 -10.95
N PHE A 112 4.81 2.08 -10.52
CA PHE A 112 6.09 1.60 -10.00
C PHE A 112 6.38 2.24 -8.65
N VAL A 113 6.96 1.48 -7.73
CA VAL A 113 7.56 2.05 -6.51
C VAL A 113 9.03 2.29 -6.78
N VAL A 114 9.45 3.54 -6.68
CA VAL A 114 10.81 3.96 -7.01
C VAL A 114 11.45 4.68 -5.84
N PRO A 115 12.80 4.64 -5.69
CA PRO A 115 13.49 5.48 -4.73
C PRO A 115 13.10 6.95 -4.92
N ALA A 116 12.80 7.66 -3.84
CA ALA A 116 12.28 9.03 -3.88
C ALA A 116 13.22 9.97 -4.66
N ALA A 117 14.53 9.74 -4.61
CA ALA A 117 15.54 10.49 -5.36
C ALA A 117 15.47 10.31 -6.89
N GLN A 118 14.86 9.22 -7.38
CA GLN A 118 14.75 8.91 -8.81
C GLN A 118 13.36 9.26 -9.38
N ALA A 119 12.39 9.54 -8.51
CA ALA A 119 11.00 9.79 -8.92
C ALA A 119 10.87 10.95 -9.93
N ASP A 120 11.65 12.03 -9.75
CA ASP A 120 11.56 13.22 -10.60
C ASP A 120 12.22 13.03 -11.98
N SER A 121 12.97 11.94 -12.18
CA SER A 121 13.63 11.63 -13.45
C SER A 121 12.77 10.80 -14.41
N LEU A 122 11.61 10.32 -13.94
CA LEU A 122 10.71 9.48 -14.72
C LEU A 122 9.67 10.34 -15.44
N GLN A 123 9.46 10.05 -16.73
CA GLN A 123 8.45 10.73 -17.54
C GLN A 123 7.19 9.85 -17.63
N ILE A 124 6.04 10.51 -17.53
CA ILE A 124 4.73 9.92 -17.81
C ILE A 124 4.60 9.88 -19.34
N THR A 125 4.11 8.76 -19.87
CA THR A 125 3.86 8.57 -21.31
C THR A 125 2.42 8.94 -21.66
#